data_AF-A0A6A6WZT3-F1
#
_entry.id   AF-A0A6A6WZT3-F1
#
_cell.length_a   1.000
_cell.length_b   1.000
_cell.length_c   1.000
_cell.angle_alpha   90.00
_cell.angle_beta   90.00
_cell.angle_gamma   90.00
#
_symmetry.space_group_name_H-M   'P 1'
#
loop_
_entity.id
_entity.type
_entity.pdbx_description
1 polymer ?
#
loop_
_entity_poly.entity_id
_entity_poly.type
_entity_poly.pdbx_seq_one_letter_code
_entity_poly.pdbx_strand_id
1 'polypeptide(L)'
;MPLLTEELWQRLPRREGDRTPSITVTAYPEYREDFNNTAAEAEYELLVDTSAGMRSLISEYGIKENAITFVQALDESTHKVLSLPTSLPILRSLALKTKSDINVLSPSDAASTGYAIYTVSSPVTVFPELKDRVDIDKGIIKARTKL
;
A
#
# COMPACT_ATOMS: atom_id res chain seq x y z
N MET A 1 -9.06 26.90 -11.87
CA MET A 1 -9.57 26.60 -13.22
C MET A 1 -11.10 26.68 -13.22
N PRO A 2 -11.69 27.87 -13.20
CA PRO A 2 -13.12 28.05 -12.85
C PRO A 2 -14.08 27.32 -13.79
N LEU A 3 -13.82 27.34 -15.11
CA LEU A 3 -14.69 26.70 -16.10
C LEU A 3 -14.66 25.17 -16.02
N LEU A 4 -13.48 24.58 -15.90
CA LEU A 4 -13.34 23.13 -15.81
C LEU A 4 -13.88 22.59 -14.48
N THR A 5 -13.67 23.30 -13.38
CA THR A 5 -14.21 22.90 -12.07
C THR A 5 -15.72 22.98 -12.03
N GLU A 6 -16.34 23.98 -12.69
CA GLU A 6 -17.80 24.07 -12.81
C GLU A 6 -18.36 22.89 -13.60
N GLU A 7 -17.77 22.58 -14.76
CA GLU A 7 -18.26 21.49 -15.62
C GLU A 7 -18.15 20.11 -14.93
N LEU A 8 -17.05 19.84 -14.25
CA LEU A 8 -16.87 18.62 -13.46
C LEU A 8 -17.84 18.57 -12.27
N TRP A 9 -18.05 19.68 -11.58
CA TRP A 9 -18.93 19.75 -10.43
C TRP A 9 -20.39 19.51 -10.79
N GLN A 10 -20.85 20.00 -11.96
CA GLN A 10 -22.19 19.73 -12.47
C GLN A 10 -22.41 18.25 -12.83
N ARG A 11 -21.35 17.50 -13.14
CA ARG A 11 -21.42 16.06 -13.46
C ARG A 11 -21.36 15.16 -12.23
N LEU A 12 -20.98 15.68 -11.07
CA LEU A 12 -20.96 14.89 -9.84
C LEU A 12 -22.40 14.47 -9.48
N PRO A 13 -22.60 13.22 -9.03
CA PRO A 13 -23.90 12.80 -8.53
C PRO A 13 -24.31 13.70 -7.36
N ARG A 14 -25.49 14.31 -7.48
CA ARG A 14 -26.01 15.25 -6.47
C ARG A 14 -26.38 14.49 -5.20
N ARG A 15 -26.03 15.07 -4.05
CA ARG A 15 -26.52 14.58 -2.76
C ARG A 15 -28.02 14.85 -2.65
N GLU A 16 -28.73 14.01 -1.91
CA GLU A 16 -30.14 14.23 -1.67
C GLU A 16 -30.36 15.60 -1.00
N GLY A 17 -31.26 16.41 -1.57
CA GLY A 17 -31.56 17.76 -1.08
C GLY A 17 -30.57 18.84 -1.51
N ASP A 18 -29.51 18.52 -2.25
CA ASP A 18 -28.60 19.53 -2.78
C ASP A 18 -29.25 20.31 -3.95
N ARG A 19 -29.40 21.63 -3.77
CA ARG A 19 -29.96 22.57 -4.75
C ARG A 19 -28.94 23.61 -5.21
N THR A 20 -27.66 23.41 -4.90
CA THR A 20 -26.63 24.39 -5.25
C THR A 20 -26.52 24.53 -6.78
N PRO A 21 -26.66 25.75 -7.34
CA PRO A 21 -26.75 25.94 -8.78
C PRO A 21 -25.39 25.98 -9.48
N SER A 22 -24.32 26.38 -8.79
CA SER A 22 -22.95 26.47 -9.33
C SER A 22 -21.92 26.36 -8.19
N ILE A 23 -20.73 25.80 -8.49
CA ILE A 23 -19.61 25.74 -7.54
C ILE A 23 -19.07 27.13 -7.20
N THR A 24 -19.35 28.14 -8.04
CA THR A 24 -18.87 29.51 -7.83
C THR A 24 -19.63 30.28 -6.76
N VAL A 25 -20.84 29.82 -6.42
CA VAL A 25 -21.73 30.44 -5.43
C VAL A 25 -22.02 29.53 -4.23
N THR A 26 -21.42 28.34 -4.20
CA THR A 26 -21.55 27.43 -3.06
C THR A 26 -20.78 27.96 -1.86
N ALA A 27 -21.20 27.56 -0.66
CA ALA A 27 -20.44 27.85 0.56
C ALA A 27 -19.04 27.23 0.47
N TYR A 28 -18.03 28.00 0.88
CA TYR A 28 -16.65 27.54 0.89
C TYR A 28 -16.50 26.40 1.92
N PRO A 29 -15.77 25.31 1.59
CA PRO A 29 -15.58 24.21 2.54
C PRO A 29 -14.76 24.68 3.75
N GLU A 30 -15.27 24.41 4.93
CA GLU A 30 -14.59 24.70 6.19
C GLU A 30 -14.03 23.42 6.81
N TYR A 31 -12.96 23.58 7.58
CA TYR A 31 -12.37 22.47 8.33
C TYR A 31 -13.38 21.92 9.33
N ARG A 32 -13.46 20.59 9.39
CA ARG A 32 -14.32 19.87 10.33
C ARG A 32 -13.48 18.95 11.18
N GLU A 33 -13.40 19.23 12.47
CA GLU A 33 -12.65 18.42 13.43
C GLU A 33 -13.18 16.98 13.49
N ASP A 34 -14.49 16.76 13.32
CA ASP A 34 -15.10 15.42 13.24
C ASP A 34 -14.53 14.54 12.13
N PHE A 35 -13.95 15.14 11.08
CA PHE A 35 -13.34 14.42 9.95
C PHE A 35 -11.83 14.28 10.11
N ASN A 36 -11.23 14.89 11.13
CA ASN A 36 -9.82 14.71 11.43
C ASN A 36 -9.62 13.44 12.24
N ASN A 37 -9.01 12.43 11.63
CA ASN A 37 -8.76 11.13 12.27
C ASN A 37 -7.30 10.72 12.04
N THR A 38 -6.46 11.05 13.02
CA THR A 38 -5.02 10.76 13.00
C THR A 38 -4.71 9.25 13.03
N ALA A 39 -5.59 8.44 13.62
CA ALA A 39 -5.42 6.99 13.62
C ALA A 39 -5.62 6.41 12.21
N ALA A 40 -6.68 6.86 11.51
CA ALA A 40 -6.93 6.44 10.13
C ALA A 40 -5.83 6.92 9.16
N GLU A 41 -5.27 8.10 9.40
CA GLU A 41 -4.12 8.61 8.63
C GLU A 41 -2.89 7.70 8.78
N ALA A 42 -2.52 7.34 10.02
CA ALA A 42 -1.40 6.45 10.28
C ALA A 42 -1.61 5.04 9.71
N GLU A 43 -2.83 4.50 9.80
CA GLU A 43 -3.19 3.22 9.18
C GLU A 43 -3.07 3.26 7.65
N TYR A 44 -3.49 4.36 7.03
CA TYR A 44 -3.41 4.53 5.58
C TYR A 44 -1.96 4.67 5.10
N GLU A 45 -1.16 5.49 5.79
CA GLU A 45 0.27 5.68 5.48
C GLU A 45 1.02 4.35 5.55
N LEU A 46 0.77 3.54 6.59
CA LEU A 46 1.32 2.20 6.72
C LEU A 46 1.02 1.31 5.49
N LEU A 47 -0.23 1.31 5.01
CA LEU A 47 -0.63 0.50 3.86
C LEU A 47 0.00 1.00 2.55
N VAL A 48 0.07 2.32 2.38
CA VAL A 48 0.68 2.94 1.19
C VAL A 48 2.17 2.63 1.15
N ASP A 49 2.89 2.82 2.25
CA ASP A 49 4.32 2.54 2.36
C ASP A 49 4.62 1.07 2.12
N THR A 50 3.86 0.19 2.77
CA THR A 50 3.98 -1.27 2.56
C THR A 50 3.81 -1.62 1.08
N SER A 51 2.78 -1.07 0.42
CA SER A 51 2.55 -1.30 -1.00
C SER A 51 3.68 -0.77 -1.90
N ALA A 52 4.26 0.38 -1.54
CA ALA A 52 5.37 0.98 -2.27
C ALA A 52 6.66 0.17 -2.15
N GLY A 53 6.96 -0.34 -0.96
CA GLY A 53 8.09 -1.23 -0.75
C GLY A 53 7.93 -2.57 -1.46
N MET A 54 6.73 -3.15 -1.44
CA MET A 54 6.41 -4.33 -2.24
C MET A 54 6.66 -4.10 -3.74
N ARG A 55 6.14 -3.01 -4.33
CA ARG A 55 6.38 -2.66 -5.74
C ARG A 55 7.87 -2.50 -6.06
N SER A 56 8.60 -1.82 -5.18
CA SER A 56 10.03 -1.56 -5.34
C SER A 56 10.82 -2.86 -5.37
N LEU A 57 10.53 -3.76 -4.43
CA LEU A 57 11.14 -5.07 -4.32
C LEU A 57 10.84 -5.97 -5.52
N ILE A 58 9.58 -6.08 -5.93
CA ILE A 58 9.17 -6.85 -7.12
C ILE A 58 9.90 -6.35 -8.36
N SER A 59 10.02 -5.02 -8.51
CA SER A 59 10.76 -4.40 -9.61
C SER A 59 12.27 -4.65 -9.51
N GLU A 60 12.86 -4.61 -8.31
CA GLU A 60 14.30 -4.83 -8.08
C GLU A 60 14.73 -6.26 -8.46
N TYR A 61 13.88 -7.23 -8.14
CA TYR A 61 14.08 -8.65 -8.49
C TYR A 61 13.52 -9.03 -9.87
N GLY A 62 12.86 -8.11 -10.58
CA GLY A 62 12.33 -8.35 -11.92
C GLY A 62 11.27 -9.45 -11.99
N ILE A 63 10.49 -9.65 -10.91
CA ILE A 63 9.46 -10.70 -10.84
C ILE A 63 8.27 -10.25 -11.69
N LYS A 64 8.03 -10.96 -12.82
CA LYS A 64 7.02 -10.54 -13.81
C LYS A 64 5.61 -11.09 -13.55
N GLU A 65 5.48 -12.27 -12.94
CA GLU A 65 4.18 -12.95 -12.72
C GLU A 65 4.19 -13.79 -11.43
N ASN A 66 3.03 -14.13 -10.86
CA ASN A 66 2.88 -15.02 -9.69
C ASN A 66 3.85 -14.76 -8.53
N ALA A 67 4.03 -13.50 -8.15
CA ALA A 67 4.83 -13.16 -6.97
C ALA A 67 4.06 -13.58 -5.71
N ILE A 68 4.60 -14.51 -4.93
CA ILE A 68 4.12 -14.77 -3.58
C ILE A 68 4.89 -13.84 -2.66
N THR A 69 4.19 -12.96 -1.95
CA THR A 69 4.81 -11.96 -1.08
C THR A 69 4.29 -12.12 0.33
N PHE A 70 5.20 -12.27 1.28
CA PHE A 70 4.89 -12.29 2.69
C PHE A 70 5.15 -10.91 3.27
N VAL A 71 4.24 -10.43 4.09
CA VAL A 71 4.37 -9.17 4.82
C VAL A 71 4.39 -9.51 6.29
N GLN A 72 5.49 -9.22 6.97
CA GLN A 72 5.61 -9.43 8.40
C GLN A 72 5.55 -8.08 9.12
N ALA A 73 4.63 -8.02 10.08
CA ALA A 73 4.58 -6.93 11.03
C ALA A 73 5.68 -7.10 12.09
N LEU A 74 6.32 -6.00 12.46
CA LEU A 74 7.28 -5.96 13.57
C LEU A 74 6.56 -5.88 14.93
N ASP A 75 5.44 -5.14 14.97
CA ASP A 75 4.64 -4.91 16.17
C ASP A 75 3.23 -5.53 16.05
N GLU A 76 2.64 -5.85 17.21
CA GLU A 76 1.28 -6.41 17.27
C GLU A 76 0.21 -5.41 16.80
N SER A 77 0.44 -4.11 16.99
CA SER A 77 -0.43 -3.04 16.49
C SER A 77 -0.47 -3.02 14.97
N THR A 78 0.69 -3.09 14.33
CA THR A 78 0.86 -3.16 12.87
C THR A 78 0.25 -4.45 12.33
N HIS A 79 0.45 -5.58 13.02
CA HIS A 79 -0.18 -6.84 12.64
C HIS A 79 -1.70 -6.73 12.64
N LYS A 80 -2.30 -6.09 13.65
CA LYS A 80 -3.75 -5.86 13.71
C LYS A 80 -4.25 -5.11 12.48
N VAL A 81 -3.61 -3.99 12.13
CA VAL A 81 -3.97 -3.20 10.94
C VAL A 81 -3.81 -4.00 9.64
N LEU A 82 -2.71 -4.74 9.49
CA LEU A 82 -2.45 -5.56 8.32
C LEU A 82 -3.36 -6.79 8.23
N SER A 83 -3.86 -7.30 9.35
CA SER A 83 -4.79 -8.43 9.44
C SER A 83 -6.25 -8.07 9.21
N LEU A 84 -6.58 -6.77 9.08
CA LEU A 84 -7.94 -6.33 8.80
C LEU A 84 -8.45 -6.95 7.49
N PRO A 85 -9.76 -7.27 7.39
CA PRO A 85 -10.30 -7.82 6.15
C PRO A 85 -10.17 -6.86 4.95
N THR A 86 -10.02 -5.55 5.22
CA THR A 86 -9.91 -4.51 4.19
C THR A 86 -8.47 -4.26 3.72
N SER A 87 -7.47 -4.52 4.55
CA SER A 87 -6.06 -4.24 4.23
C SER A 87 -5.53 -5.16 3.12
N LEU A 88 -5.86 -6.45 3.16
CA LEU A 88 -5.41 -7.43 2.16
C LEU A 88 -5.85 -7.08 0.72
N PRO A 89 -7.13 -6.76 0.45
CA PRO A 89 -7.55 -6.24 -0.86
C PRO A 89 -6.80 -4.98 -1.29
N ILE A 90 -6.56 -4.03 -0.38
CA ILE A 90 -5.85 -2.78 -0.67
C ILE A 90 -4.41 -3.08 -1.08
N LEU A 91 -3.70 -3.89 -0.29
CA LEU A 91 -2.32 -4.28 -0.60
C LEU A 91 -2.24 -5.04 -1.93
N ARG A 92 -3.17 -5.95 -2.21
CA ARG A 92 -3.24 -6.63 -3.52
C ARG A 92 -3.42 -5.65 -4.65
N SER A 93 -4.36 -4.72 -4.53
CA SER A 93 -4.66 -3.73 -5.59
C SER A 93 -3.53 -2.74 -5.80
N LEU A 94 -2.83 -2.32 -4.75
CA LEU A 94 -1.80 -1.28 -4.84
C LEU A 94 -0.42 -1.86 -5.14
N ALA A 95 -0.07 -3.01 -4.58
CA ALA A 95 1.27 -3.56 -4.68
C ALA A 95 1.50 -4.33 -5.99
N LEU A 96 0.48 -4.99 -6.54
CA LEU A 96 0.68 -6.03 -7.54
C LEU A 96 -0.24 -5.86 -8.75
N LYS A 97 0.33 -5.90 -9.96
CA LYS A 97 -0.41 -5.85 -11.23
C LYS A 97 -0.97 -7.21 -11.68
N THR A 98 -0.50 -8.31 -11.10
CA THR A 98 -0.79 -9.69 -11.51
C THR A 98 -1.27 -10.55 -10.34
N LYS A 99 -1.98 -11.65 -10.62
CA LYS A 99 -2.46 -12.61 -9.61
C LYS A 99 -1.29 -13.06 -8.73
N SER A 100 -1.31 -12.64 -7.48
CA SER A 100 -0.22 -12.78 -6.55
C SER A 100 -0.81 -12.94 -5.16
N ASP A 101 -0.24 -13.88 -4.42
CA ASP A 101 -0.69 -14.17 -3.07
C ASP A 101 0.10 -13.31 -2.08
N ILE A 102 -0.66 -12.62 -1.24
CA ILE A 102 -0.13 -11.86 -0.11
C ILE A 102 -0.51 -12.61 1.15
N ASN A 103 0.50 -12.98 1.93
CA ASN A 103 0.34 -13.62 3.22
C ASN A 103 0.88 -12.69 4.31
N VAL A 104 0.04 -12.38 5.30
CA VAL A 104 0.46 -11.59 6.46
C VAL A 104 0.97 -12.54 7.54
N LEU A 105 2.20 -12.33 7.98
CA LEU A 105 2.86 -13.09 9.03
C LEU A 105 2.83 -12.33 10.35
N SER A 106 2.71 -13.07 11.46
CA SER A 106 2.81 -12.49 12.79
C SER A 106 4.26 -12.14 13.15
N PRO A 107 4.49 -11.25 14.13
CA PRO A 107 5.83 -10.94 14.62
C PRO A 107 6.58 -12.17 15.19
N SER A 108 5.85 -13.21 15.61
CA SER A 108 6.41 -14.42 16.20
C SER A 108 6.63 -15.56 15.19
N ASP A 109 6.19 -15.40 13.94
CA ASP A 109 6.41 -16.40 12.91
C ASP A 109 7.86 -16.34 12.40
N ALA A 110 8.53 -17.49 12.39
CA ALA A 110 9.87 -17.60 11.85
C ALA A 110 9.83 -17.30 10.34
N ALA A 111 10.55 -16.26 9.91
CA ALA A 111 10.78 -16.00 8.50
C ALA A 111 11.42 -17.25 7.87
N SER A 112 10.64 -17.97 7.05
CA SER A 112 11.10 -19.24 6.49
C SER A 112 12.35 -19.04 5.60
N THR A 113 13.24 -20.02 5.54
CA THR A 113 14.52 -19.94 4.81
C THR A 113 14.29 -19.89 3.30
N GLY A 114 14.76 -18.85 2.60
CA GLY A 114 14.70 -18.74 1.13
C GLY A 114 14.19 -17.41 0.55
N TYR A 115 14.02 -16.37 1.37
CA TYR A 115 13.43 -15.09 0.97
C TYR A 115 14.46 -13.96 1.03
N ALA A 116 14.35 -12.98 0.13
CA ALA A 116 15.06 -11.72 0.28
C ALA A 116 14.38 -10.89 1.37
N ILE A 117 15.18 -10.35 2.29
CA ILE A 117 14.67 -9.49 3.35
C ILE A 117 14.76 -8.04 2.85
N TYR A 118 13.63 -7.36 2.80
CA TYR A 118 13.59 -5.91 2.59
C TYR A 118 12.70 -5.27 3.63
N THR A 119 13.31 -4.41 4.44
CA THR A 119 12.61 -3.58 5.41
C THR A 119 12.07 -2.36 4.68
N VAL A 120 10.73 -2.29 4.55
CA VAL A 120 10.06 -1.21 3.82
C VAL A 120 9.88 0.03 4.69
N SER A 121 9.63 -0.18 5.99
CA SER A 121 9.62 0.86 7.02
C SER A 121 9.87 0.25 8.41
N SER A 122 10.14 1.08 9.42
CA SER A 122 10.47 0.63 10.79
C SER A 122 9.54 -0.44 11.38
N PRO A 123 8.22 -0.48 11.07
CA PRO A 123 7.33 -1.53 11.57
C PRO A 123 7.00 -2.68 10.58
N VAL A 124 7.45 -2.67 9.32
CA VAL A 124 7.05 -3.69 8.32
C VAL A 124 8.21 -4.21 7.49
N THR A 125 8.32 -5.54 7.45
CA THR A 125 9.27 -6.26 6.60
C THR A 125 8.52 -7.04 5.54
N VAL A 126 8.99 -6.95 4.29
CA VAL A 126 8.39 -7.64 3.15
C VAL A 126 9.36 -8.69 2.62
N PHE A 127 8.86 -9.90 2.40
CA PHE A 127 9.59 -11.04 1.89
C PHE A 127 8.97 -11.52 0.57
N PRO A 128 9.64 -11.37 -0.58
CA PRO A 128 9.21 -12.02 -1.80
C PRO A 128 9.69 -13.48 -1.79
N GLU A 129 8.83 -14.43 -2.16
CA GLU A 129 9.27 -15.80 -2.39
C GLU A 129 10.14 -15.85 -3.65
N LEU A 130 11.39 -16.27 -3.49
CA LEU A 130 12.40 -16.33 -4.56
C LEU A 130 12.55 -17.72 -5.19
N LYS A 131 11.74 -18.70 -4.77
CA LYS A 131 11.84 -20.09 -5.23
C LYS A 131 11.84 -20.14 -6.76
N ASP A 132 12.95 -20.67 -7.29
CA ASP A 132 13.22 -20.95 -8.71
C ASP A 132 13.27 -19.74 -9.67
N ARG A 133 13.38 -18.50 -9.19
CA ARG A 133 13.23 -17.30 -10.05
C ARG A 133 14.33 -16.23 -9.95
N VAL A 134 15.39 -16.48 -9.19
CA VAL A 134 16.48 -15.50 -9.02
C VAL A 134 17.80 -16.05 -9.54
N ASP A 135 18.40 -15.33 -10.50
CA ASP A 135 19.84 -15.38 -10.80
C ASP A 135 20.60 -15.01 -9.51
N ILE A 136 21.00 -16.00 -8.72
CA ILE A 136 21.72 -15.82 -7.44
C ILE A 136 22.96 -14.92 -7.64
N ASP A 137 23.60 -15.01 -8.81
CA ASP A 137 24.77 -14.23 -9.18
C ASP A 137 24.50 -12.72 -9.27
N LYS A 138 23.30 -12.31 -9.73
CA LYS A 138 22.92 -10.87 -9.78
C LYS A 138 22.57 -10.33 -8.39
N GLY A 139 22.03 -11.17 -7.50
CA GLY A 139 21.73 -10.81 -6.11
C GLY A 139 22.99 -10.52 -5.29
N ILE A 140 24.03 -11.34 -5.45
CA ILE A 140 25.30 -11.19 -4.72
C ILE A 140 26.07 -9.92 -5.14
N ILE A 141 26.07 -9.60 -6.45
CA ILE A 141 26.76 -8.40 -6.96
C ILE A 141 26.11 -7.12 -6.41
N LYS A 142 24.78 -7.07 -6.31
CA LYS A 142 24.05 -5.90 -5.82
C LYS A 142 24.11 -5.73 -4.29
N ALA A 143 24.08 -6.83 -3.54
CA ALA A 143 24.24 -6.77 -2.07
C ALA A 143 25.61 -6.19 -1.67
N ARG A 144 26.64 -6.39 -2.48
CA ARG A 144 27.97 -5.79 -2.28
C ARG A 144 28.05 -4.30 -2.67
N THR A 145 27.11 -3.77 -3.44
CA THR A 145 27.08 -2.34 -3.84
C THR A 145 26.32 -1.46 -2.85
N LYS A 146 25.43 -2.03 -2.03
CA LYS A 146 24.65 -1.33 -1.00
C LYS A 146 25.33 -1.35 0.40
N LEU A 147 26.53 -1.92 0.51
CA LEU A 147 27.37 -1.99 1.70
C LEU A 147 28.53 -0.99 1.57
#